data_AF-A0A1F9B7V3-F1
#
_entry.id   AF-A0A1F9B7V3-F1
#
_cell.length_a   1.000
_cell.length_b   1.000
_cell.length_c   1.000
_cell.angle_alpha   90.00
_cell.angle_beta   90.00
_cell.angle_gamma   90.00
#
_symmetry.space_group_name_H-M   'P 1'
#
loop_
_entity.id
_entity.type
_entity.pdbx_description
1 polymer ?
#
loop_
_entity_poly.entity_id
_entity_poly.type
_entity_poly.pdbx_seq_one_letter_code
_entity_poly.pdbx_strand_id
1 'polypeptide(L)'
;MAKRLKLYAKAGRIIRLLAWISGISVLAIAAAVLVPLIAKPQPAEAGPIAVLMIVLVLIVLFVYFQLTLGGAIKQHKEWGRNVGIGYSVILLFGFPIGTIVGIYVLYCLIKGWDQ
;
A
#
# COMPACT_ATOMS: atom_id res chain seq x y z
N MET A 1 -5.54 21.05 -23.09
CA MET A 1 -4.87 19.80 -23.50
C MET A 1 -4.46 19.01 -22.26
N ALA A 2 -5.08 17.86 -21.99
CA ALA A 2 -4.64 16.99 -20.89
C ALA A 2 -3.27 16.38 -21.23
N LYS A 3 -2.22 16.79 -20.50
CA LYS A 3 -0.87 16.24 -20.63
C LYS A 3 -0.94 14.74 -20.33
N ARG A 4 -0.74 13.86 -21.33
CA ARG A 4 -0.75 12.40 -21.13
C ARG A 4 0.34 12.05 -20.11
N LEU A 5 -0.05 11.48 -18.97
CA LEU A 5 0.94 10.98 -18.00
C LEU A 5 1.73 9.83 -18.61
N LYS A 6 3.06 9.89 -18.43
CA LYS A 6 3.98 8.78 -18.69
C LYS A 6 3.55 7.52 -17.94
N LEU A 7 3.80 6.34 -18.49
CA LEU A 7 3.27 5.07 -17.98
C LEU A 7 3.79 4.76 -16.57
N TYR A 8 5.10 4.93 -16.32
CA TYR A 8 5.66 4.75 -14.97
C TYR A 8 5.02 5.68 -13.93
N ALA A 9 4.68 6.91 -14.31
CA ALA A 9 4.04 7.86 -13.41
C ALA A 9 2.59 7.45 -13.05
N LYS A 10 1.90 6.73 -13.95
CA LYS A 10 0.61 6.09 -13.65
C LYS A 10 0.79 4.95 -12.65
N ALA A 11 1.78 4.07 -12.84
CA ALA A 11 2.11 3.00 -11.90
C ALA A 11 2.36 3.55 -10.48
N GLY A 12 3.21 4.56 -10.35
CA GLY A 12 3.48 5.18 -9.04
C GLY A 12 2.24 5.85 -8.42
N ARG A 13 1.33 6.40 -9.23
CA ARG A 13 0.05 6.93 -8.74
C ARG A 13 -0.88 5.84 -8.23
N ILE A 14 -0.96 4.70 -8.92
CA ILE A 14 -1.79 3.56 -8.51
C ILE A 14 -1.29 2.98 -7.20
N ILE A 15 0.03 2.77 -7.06
CA ILE A 15 0.61 2.27 -5.79
C ILE A 15 0.30 3.24 -4.64
N ARG A 16 0.40 4.56 -4.86
CA ARG A 16 0.02 5.54 -3.83
C ARG A 16 -1.48 5.51 -3.51
N LEU A 17 -2.33 5.28 -4.51
CA LEU A 17 -3.77 5.17 -4.29
C LEU A 17 -4.10 3.92 -3.46
N LEU A 18 -3.46 2.78 -3.73
CA LEU A 18 -3.55 1.59 -2.89
C LEU A 18 -3.07 1.88 -1.45
N ALA A 19 -2.00 2.66 -1.30
CA ALA A 19 -1.51 3.06 0.02
C ALA A 19 -2.53 3.88 0.80
N TRP A 20 -3.21 4.82 0.14
CA TRP A 20 -4.28 5.60 0.77
C TRP A 20 -5.49 4.75 1.13
N ILE A 21 -5.93 3.85 0.25
CA ILE A 21 -7.02 2.91 0.56
C ILE A 21 -6.65 2.06 1.78
N SER A 22 -5.42 1.52 1.79
CA SER A 22 -4.91 0.73 2.91
C SER A 22 -4.84 1.56 4.19
N GLY A 23 -4.34 2.80 4.12
CA GLY A 23 -4.24 3.70 5.27
C GLY A 23 -5.60 4.08 5.86
N ILE A 24 -6.58 4.40 5.03
CA ILE A 24 -7.96 4.68 5.50
C ILE A 24 -8.55 3.43 6.16
N SER A 25 -8.32 2.25 5.57
CA SER A 25 -8.79 0.98 6.14
C SER A 25 -8.18 0.71 7.52
N VAL A 26 -6.89 1.00 7.70
CA VAL A 26 -6.21 0.89 9.01
C VAL A 26 -6.83 1.84 10.03
N LEU A 27 -7.05 3.10 9.64
CA LEU A 27 -7.67 4.08 10.54
C LEU A 27 -9.06 3.64 10.98
N ALA A 28 -9.85 3.08 10.05
CA ALA A 28 -11.17 2.55 10.36
C ALA A 28 -11.10 1.36 11.33
N ILE A 29 -10.20 0.40 11.10
CA ILE A 29 -10.00 -0.75 11.99
C ILE A 29 -9.51 -0.30 13.36
N ALA A 30 -8.50 0.59 13.39
CA ALA A 30 -7.97 1.14 14.64
C ALA A 30 -9.06 1.85 15.44
N ALA A 31 -9.89 2.67 14.81
CA ALA A 31 -11.02 3.33 15.46
C ALA A 31 -12.06 2.31 15.98
N ALA A 32 -12.41 1.31 15.16
CA ALA A 32 -13.37 0.28 15.53
C ALA A 32 -12.94 -0.54 16.75
N VAL A 33 -11.64 -0.70 16.98
CA VAL A 33 -11.11 -1.46 18.12
C VAL A 33 -10.77 -0.58 19.31
N LEU A 34 -10.12 0.57 19.11
CA LEU A 34 -9.67 1.43 20.19
C LEU A 34 -10.82 2.20 20.86
N VAL A 35 -11.85 2.63 20.10
CA VAL A 35 -12.97 3.40 20.66
C VAL A 35 -13.74 2.60 21.72
N PRO A 36 -14.17 1.34 21.49
CA PRO A 36 -14.81 0.54 22.53
C PRO A 36 -13.91 0.29 23.73
N LEU A 37 -12.61 0.09 23.50
CA LEU A 37 -11.63 -0.22 24.54
C LEU A 37 -11.42 0.96 25.51
N ILE A 38 -11.44 2.19 24.98
CA ILE A 38 -11.39 3.41 25.78
C ILE A 38 -12.74 3.69 26.46
N ALA A 39 -13.86 3.45 25.76
CA ALA A 39 -15.20 3.74 26.27
C ALA A 39 -15.67 2.76 27.37
N LYS A 40 -15.20 1.51 27.34
CA LYS A 40 -15.48 0.48 28.33
C LYS A 40 -14.19 -0.25 28.68
N PRO A 41 -13.36 0.32 29.56
CA PRO A 41 -12.11 -0.32 29.97
C PRO A 41 -12.43 -1.62 30.72
N GLN A 42 -12.27 -2.75 30.02
CA GLN A 42 -12.25 -4.07 30.63
C GLN A 42 -10.84 -4.38 31.13
N PRO A 43 -10.68 -5.23 32.16
CA PRO A 43 -9.36 -5.76 32.51
C PRO A 43 -8.86 -6.57 31.32
N ALA A 44 -8.07 -5.91 30.47
CA ALA A 44 -7.64 -6.50 29.24
C ALA A 44 -6.50 -7.48 29.51
N GLU A 45 -6.64 -8.70 28.99
CA GLU A 45 -5.51 -9.61 28.91
C GLU A 45 -4.44 -8.96 28.01
N ALA A 46 -3.19 -8.90 28.48
CA ALA A 46 -2.10 -8.22 27.78
C ALA A 46 -1.80 -8.85 26.40
N GLY A 47 -2.12 -10.15 26.21
CA GLY A 47 -1.84 -10.90 24.99
C GLY A 47 -2.57 -10.36 23.74
N PRO A 48 -3.92 -10.35 23.71
CA PRO A 48 -4.68 -9.87 22.55
C PRO A 48 -4.38 -8.42 22.15
N ILE A 49 -4.15 -7.53 23.12
CA ILE A 49 -3.80 -6.13 22.85
C ILE A 49 -2.42 -6.02 22.21
N ALA A 50 -1.42 -6.77 22.70
CA ALA A 50 -0.08 -6.73 22.15
C ALA A 50 -0.07 -7.18 20.68
N VAL A 51 -0.78 -8.27 20.35
CA VAL A 51 -0.91 -8.76 18.97
C VAL A 51 -1.56 -7.72 18.08
N LEU A 52 -2.65 -7.10 18.52
CA LEU A 52 -3.33 -6.03 17.78
C LEU A 52 -2.39 -4.85 17.49
N MET A 53 -1.63 -4.40 18.49
CA MET A 53 -0.69 -3.29 18.33
C MET A 53 0.42 -3.63 17.35
N ILE A 54 0.96 -4.85 17.39
CA ILE A 54 1.96 -5.33 16.42
C ILE A 54 1.38 -5.32 15.01
N VAL A 55 0.16 -5.84 14.83
CA VAL A 55 -0.52 -5.85 13.52
C VAL A 55 -0.72 -4.41 13.02
N LEU A 56 -1.19 -3.49 13.86
CA LEU A 56 -1.36 -2.09 13.49
C LEU A 56 -0.04 -1.45 13.04
N VAL A 57 1.05 -1.67 13.77
CA VAL A 57 2.38 -1.16 13.43
C VAL A 57 2.84 -1.71 12.07
N LEU A 58 2.68 -3.02 11.84
CA LEU A 58 3.06 -3.65 10.57
C LEU A 58 2.27 -3.07 9.40
N ILE A 59 0.97 -2.81 9.56
CA ILE A 59 0.18 -2.23 8.46
C ILE A 59 0.58 -0.76 8.23
N VAL A 60 0.85 0.03 9.28
CA VAL A 60 1.36 1.41 9.13
C VAL A 60 2.69 1.43 8.37
N LEU A 61 3.62 0.53 8.72
CA LEU A 61 4.88 0.37 7.99
C LEU A 61 4.66 -0.01 6.53
N PHE A 62 3.70 -0.90 6.27
CA PHE A 62 3.34 -1.30 4.91
C PHE A 62 2.77 -0.14 4.09
N VAL A 63 1.89 0.68 4.67
CA VAL A 63 1.36 1.89 4.02
C VAL A 63 2.47 2.89 3.71
N TYR A 64 3.38 3.10 4.67
CA TYR A 64 4.54 3.96 4.48
C TYR A 64 5.45 3.44 3.35
N PHE A 65 5.70 2.13 3.30
CA PHE A 65 6.44 1.49 2.23
C PHE A 65 5.77 1.72 0.86
N GLN A 66 4.46 1.56 0.74
CA GLN A 66 3.75 1.79 -0.53
C GLN A 66 3.83 3.26 -0.97
N LEU A 67 3.69 4.21 -0.02
CA LEU A 67 3.82 5.64 -0.32
C LEU A 67 5.22 6.01 -0.82
N THR A 68 6.26 5.50 -0.16
CA THR A 68 7.66 5.74 -0.55
C THR A 68 7.97 5.10 -1.90
N LEU A 69 7.53 3.87 -2.13
CA LEU A 69 7.69 3.16 -3.41
C LEU A 69 7.02 3.91 -4.57
N GLY A 70 5.75 4.29 -4.41
CA GLY A 70 5.03 5.04 -5.44
C GLY A 70 5.63 6.43 -5.68
N GLY A 71 6.22 7.05 -4.64
CA GLY A 71 7.02 8.28 -4.77
C GLY A 71 8.29 8.07 -5.59
N ALA A 72 9.04 7.02 -5.30
CA ALA A 72 10.29 6.68 -5.99
C ALA A 72 10.07 6.37 -7.48
N ILE A 73 9.02 5.62 -7.80
CA ILE A 73 8.61 5.34 -9.19
C ILE A 73 8.27 6.64 -9.92
N LYS A 74 7.51 7.55 -9.30
CA LYS A 74 7.21 8.86 -9.92
C LYS A 74 8.44 9.73 -10.14
N GLN A 75 9.44 9.61 -9.27
CA GLN A 75 10.75 10.26 -9.40
C GLN A 75 11.69 9.51 -10.37
N HIS A 76 11.20 8.45 -11.03
CA HIS A 76 11.95 7.66 -12.00
C HIS A 76 13.23 7.01 -11.44
N LYS A 77 13.25 6.68 -10.14
CA LYS A 77 14.40 6.04 -9.49
C LYS A 77 14.48 4.55 -9.83
N GLU A 78 15.64 4.06 -10.24
CA GLU A 78 15.81 2.67 -10.67
C GLU A 78 15.48 1.63 -9.60
N TRP A 79 15.86 1.88 -8.35
CA TRP A 79 15.48 1.00 -7.24
C TRP A 79 13.94 0.90 -7.10
N GLY A 80 13.22 1.98 -7.39
CA GLY A 80 11.77 2.02 -7.37
C GLY A 80 11.15 1.15 -8.46
N ARG A 81 11.81 1.03 -9.63
CA ARG A 81 11.43 0.08 -10.69
C ARG A 81 11.57 -1.36 -10.19
N ASN A 82 12.73 -1.72 -9.66
CA ASN A 82 13.03 -3.10 -9.26
C ASN A 82 12.13 -3.56 -8.11
N VAL A 83 12.02 -2.75 -7.05
CA VAL A 83 11.12 -3.02 -5.92
C VAL A 83 9.66 -2.98 -6.38
N GLY A 84 9.31 -2.07 -7.29
CA GLY A 84 7.96 -1.97 -7.85
C GLY A 84 7.53 -3.20 -8.64
N ILE A 85 8.44 -3.79 -9.41
CA ILE A 85 8.22 -5.05 -10.13
C ILE A 85 7.99 -6.18 -9.12
N GLY A 86 8.87 -6.34 -8.13
CA GLY A 86 8.70 -7.37 -7.09
C GLY A 86 7.37 -7.22 -6.34
N TYR A 87 7.03 -6.00 -5.93
CA TYR A 87 5.76 -5.70 -5.29
C TYR A 87 4.55 -5.99 -6.19
N SER A 88 4.66 -5.73 -7.49
CA SER A 88 3.59 -6.03 -8.46
C SER A 88 3.37 -7.53 -8.63
N VAL A 89 4.43 -8.34 -8.54
CA VAL A 89 4.33 -9.81 -8.55
C VAL A 89 3.62 -10.30 -7.28
N ILE A 90 3.95 -9.75 -6.11
CA ILE A 90 3.27 -10.08 -4.85
C ILE A 90 1.77 -9.73 -4.93
N LEU A 91 1.43 -8.58 -5.53
CA LEU A 91 0.04 -8.18 -5.74
C LEU A 91 -0.77 -9.18 -6.57
N LEU A 92 -0.15 -9.99 -7.44
CA LEU A 92 -0.85 -10.97 -8.26
C LEU A 92 -1.63 -12.00 -7.43
N PHE A 93 -1.16 -12.29 -6.21
CA PHE A 93 -1.83 -13.22 -5.29
C PHE A 93 -3.05 -12.62 -4.58
N GLY A 94 -3.25 -11.29 -4.64
CA GLY A 94 -4.38 -10.59 -4.03
C GLY A 94 -5.67 -10.62 -4.86
N PHE A 95 -6.01 -11.77 -5.45
CA PHE A 95 -7.10 -11.90 -6.42
C PHE A 95 -8.47 -11.43 -5.88
N PRO A 96 -9.32 -10.77 -6.71
CA PRO A 96 -9.09 -10.38 -8.11
C PRO A 96 -8.45 -8.99 -8.26
N ILE A 97 -8.64 -8.10 -7.30
CA ILE A 97 -8.24 -6.68 -7.40
C ILE A 97 -6.72 -6.57 -7.48
N GLY A 98 -6.00 -7.30 -6.61
CA GLY A 98 -4.55 -7.33 -6.60
C GLY A 98 -3.97 -7.83 -7.92
N THR A 99 -4.59 -8.83 -8.55
CA THR A 99 -4.15 -9.36 -9.84
C THR A 99 -4.26 -8.34 -10.95
N ILE A 100 -5.41 -7.67 -11.08
CA ILE A 100 -5.61 -6.63 -12.10
C ILE A 100 -4.60 -5.49 -11.92
N VAL A 101 -4.45 -5.02 -10.67
CA VAL A 101 -3.52 -3.92 -10.37
C VAL A 101 -2.08 -4.35 -10.57
N GLY A 102 -1.71 -5.55 -10.12
CA GLY A 102 -0.38 -6.12 -10.25
C GLY A 102 0.05 -6.23 -11.71
N ILE A 103 -0.79 -6.81 -12.58
CA ILE A 103 -0.52 -6.91 -14.02
C ILE A 103 -0.34 -5.52 -14.63
N TYR A 104 -1.23 -4.57 -14.31
CA TYR A 104 -1.15 -3.22 -14.88
C TYR A 104 0.13 -2.49 -14.47
N VAL A 105 0.48 -2.51 -13.18
CA VAL A 105 1.69 -1.86 -12.67
C VAL A 105 2.93 -2.55 -13.24
N LEU A 106 2.95 -3.88 -13.32
CA LEU A 106 4.03 -4.66 -13.92
C LEU A 106 4.25 -4.26 -15.39
N TYR A 107 3.17 -4.17 -16.18
CA TYR A 107 3.24 -3.71 -17.57
C TYR A 107 3.83 -2.30 -17.68
N CYS A 108 3.38 -1.37 -16.82
CA CYS A 108 3.89 0.00 -16.80
C CYS A 108 5.37 0.09 -16.41
N LEU A 109 5.86 -0.75 -15.50
CA LEU A 109 7.25 -0.72 -15.03
C LEU A 109 8.23 -1.51 -15.92
N ILE A 110 7.75 -2.51 -16.66
CA ILE A 110 8.60 -3.26 -17.60
C ILE A 110 8.67 -2.52 -18.94
N LYS A 111 7.53 -2.19 -19.54
CA LYS A 111 7.45 -1.65 -20.90
C LYS A 111 7.39 -0.13 -20.95
N GLY A 112 6.85 0.48 -19.90
CA GLY A 112 6.59 1.92 -19.83
C GLY A 112 7.60 2.72 -19.01
N TRP A 113 8.72 2.10 -18.60
CA TRP A 113 9.75 2.77 -17.81
C TRP A 113 10.54 3.77 -18.65
N ASP A 114 11.02 3.38 -19.82
CA ASP A 114 11.87 4.22 -20.68
C ASP A 114 11.08 5.19 -21.59
N GLN A 115 9.76 5.31 -21.39
CA GLN A 115 8.85 6.20 -22.12
C GLN A 115 8.52 7.46 -21.32
#